data_AF-A0A830F459-F1
#
_entry.id   AF-A0A830F459-F1
#
_cell.length_a   1.000
_cell.length_b   1.000
_cell.length_c   1.000
_cell.angle_alpha   90.00
_cell.angle_beta   90.00
_cell.angle_gamma   90.00
#
_symmetry.space_group_name_H-M   'P 1'
#
loop_
_entity.id
_entity.type
_entity.pdbx_description
1 polymer ?
#
loop_
_entity_poly.entity_id
_entity_poly.type
_entity_poly.pdbx_seq_one_letter_code
_entity_poly.pdbx_strand_id
1 'polypeptide(L)'
;MSSVLATLLLTGIVAITVTASGAAYIDHSLDGSAAGHTVGQVDVSANDTTVDVVHLGGDSFDPDTLEAVLKSETDSVRVPFTDGTIDGGGDFDPASTWHYDYSDTLDGHLTKVYVVYTPKNDVLDVERFTNTTTPVTNDDSDVESGTSVCPVDWSGIGTDEAFLDTNGNGAYDAGEPTPDLGTGLDTEVPLIVPESVTIHPDKGAVIRADEIYFAGTLVNANKGPKAGISLVARGCLRLDGAEVGNDRDLTEATFSGANVELTNSTVRSKGRLDISAADTVSISNSTVTETKDAKKSVLSITGTSVEVRDNSEIISDSLLKLTATGGELSVKDSRIHSEKSLNNPTLTLTGNTMTAVDSSLTSSGPADIEATSGTLDLRNVTVHSEKSMNSATITMTGESVVAPAVDVSTRGSIEVKATAGDVNLSASDVEIDKRGQRSLSITAHTGDIDLSDARFMTGGGPNNVIVATVDNTTYTVVVTGATFEDDDKLDVEPDGASTDTAKTT
;
A
#
# COMPACT_ATOMS: atom_id res chain seq x y z
N MET A 1 31.72 52.96 13.53
CA MET A 1 30.80 53.20 12.39
C MET A 1 31.23 52.50 11.10
N SER A 2 32.53 52.42 10.78
CA SER A 2 33.01 51.76 9.55
C SER A 2 32.65 50.25 9.42
N SER A 3 32.69 49.47 10.50
CA SER A 3 32.40 48.01 10.41
C SER A 3 30.92 47.70 10.18
N VAL A 4 30.01 48.48 10.76
CA VAL A 4 28.56 48.29 10.60
C VAL A 4 28.15 48.57 9.14
N LEU A 5 28.77 49.55 8.50
CA LEU A 5 28.53 49.87 7.09
C LEU A 5 29.05 48.76 6.17
N ALA A 6 30.21 48.18 6.49
CA ALA A 6 30.80 47.08 5.73
C ALA A 6 29.96 45.79 5.82
N THR A 7 29.43 45.47 7.00
CA THR A 7 28.57 44.30 7.19
C THR A 7 27.25 44.43 6.45
N LEU A 8 26.57 45.59 6.53
CA LEU A 8 25.32 45.83 5.80
C LEU A 8 25.50 45.73 4.28
N LEU A 9 26.62 46.25 3.76
CA LEU A 9 26.91 46.22 2.34
C LEU A 9 27.23 44.80 1.85
N LEU A 10 27.92 44.00 2.66
CA LEU A 10 28.20 42.60 2.37
C LEU A 10 26.92 41.74 2.39
N THR A 11 26.05 41.93 3.38
CA THR A 11 24.77 41.21 3.47
C THR A 11 23.86 41.55 2.29
N GLY A 12 23.84 42.81 1.86
CA GLY A 12 23.09 43.23 0.68
C GLY A 12 23.58 42.57 -0.61
N ILE A 13 24.90 42.50 -0.82
CA ILE A 13 25.49 41.85 -1.99
C ILE A 13 25.18 40.35 -1.98
N VAL A 14 25.37 39.67 -0.85
CA VAL A 14 25.10 38.22 -0.74
C VAL A 14 23.62 37.90 -0.99
N ALA A 15 22.69 38.70 -0.46
CA ALA A 15 21.27 38.51 -0.69
C ALA A 15 20.91 38.66 -2.18
N ILE A 16 21.47 39.67 -2.87
CA ILE A 16 21.24 39.88 -4.30
C ILE A 16 21.86 38.74 -5.12
N THR A 17 23.06 38.27 -4.78
CA THR A 17 23.72 37.17 -5.48
C THR A 17 22.95 35.85 -5.31
N VAL A 18 22.52 35.52 -4.09
CA VAL A 18 21.73 34.30 -3.84
C VAL A 18 20.39 34.34 -4.56
N THR A 19 19.74 35.50 -4.62
CA THR A 19 18.44 35.64 -5.33
C THR A 19 18.63 35.54 -6.84
N ALA A 20 19.66 36.18 -7.40
CA ALA A 20 19.96 36.11 -8.83
C ALA A 20 20.44 34.71 -9.27
N SER A 21 21.26 34.04 -8.45
CA SER A 21 21.71 32.66 -8.71
C SER A 21 20.58 31.65 -8.53
N GLY A 22 19.68 31.86 -7.57
CA GLY A 22 18.47 31.03 -7.41
C GLY A 22 17.52 31.17 -8.59
N ALA A 23 17.28 32.39 -9.07
CA ALA A 23 16.48 32.63 -10.27
C ALA A 23 17.13 32.00 -11.52
N ALA A 24 18.44 32.18 -11.72
CA ALA A 24 19.16 31.58 -12.84
C ALA A 24 19.25 30.04 -12.75
N TYR A 25 19.27 29.47 -11.55
CA TYR A 25 19.23 28.02 -11.38
C TYR A 25 17.84 27.45 -11.69
N ILE A 26 16.77 28.13 -11.28
CA ILE A 26 15.40 27.75 -11.64
C ILE A 26 15.20 27.86 -13.16
N ASP A 27 15.62 28.98 -13.75
CA ASP A 27 15.61 29.24 -15.19
C ASP A 27 16.41 28.17 -15.97
N HIS A 28 17.62 27.85 -15.53
CA HIS A 28 18.47 26.85 -16.21
C HIS A 28 18.10 25.38 -15.88
N SER A 29 17.41 25.12 -14.77
CA SER A 29 16.87 23.79 -14.46
C SER A 29 15.58 23.48 -15.22
N LEU A 30 14.87 24.52 -15.67
CA LEU A 30 13.63 24.42 -16.43
C LEU A 30 13.87 24.58 -17.95
N ASP A 31 14.81 25.42 -18.39
CA ASP A 31 15.12 25.64 -19.84
C ASP A 31 16.33 24.83 -20.35
N GLY A 32 16.77 23.85 -19.56
CA GLY A 32 18.07 23.20 -19.72
C GLY A 32 18.14 21.97 -20.63
N SER A 33 17.21 21.70 -21.55
CA SER A 33 17.41 20.93 -22.82
C SER A 33 16.09 20.60 -23.53
N ALA A 34 16.01 21.00 -24.80
CA ALA A 34 15.00 20.70 -25.83
C ALA A 34 13.70 21.54 -25.83
N ALA A 35 13.64 22.46 -26.78
CA ALA A 35 12.41 23.10 -27.23
C ALA A 35 11.33 22.04 -27.52
N GLY A 36 10.20 22.12 -26.81
CA GLY A 36 8.99 21.34 -27.08
C GLY A 36 8.52 20.39 -25.98
N HIS A 37 9.00 20.49 -24.74
CA HIS A 37 8.31 19.82 -23.62
C HIS A 37 7.13 20.69 -23.20
N THR A 38 5.92 20.24 -23.53
CA THR A 38 4.69 20.79 -22.98
C THR A 38 4.71 20.50 -21.49
N VAL A 39 4.81 21.54 -20.66
CA VAL A 39 4.79 21.38 -19.20
C VAL A 39 3.33 21.45 -18.79
N GLY A 40 2.64 20.32 -18.72
CA GLY A 40 1.28 20.25 -18.21
C GLY A 40 1.08 19.00 -17.36
N GLN A 41 0.34 19.16 -16.27
CA GLN A 41 -0.04 18.06 -15.39
C GLN A 41 -1.56 17.86 -15.50
N VAL A 42 -1.96 16.59 -15.62
CA VAL A 42 -3.36 16.18 -15.63
C VAL A 42 -3.59 15.19 -14.48
N ASP A 43 -4.85 15.02 -14.11
CA ASP A 43 -5.33 14.06 -13.11
C ASP A 43 -6.50 13.30 -13.72
N VAL A 44 -6.54 11.98 -13.53
CA VAL A 44 -7.55 11.11 -14.14
C VAL A 44 -8.43 10.50 -13.06
N SER A 45 -9.74 10.61 -13.24
CA SER A 45 -10.74 9.90 -12.45
C SER A 45 -11.67 9.13 -13.39
N ALA A 46 -12.06 7.92 -13.02
CA ALA A 46 -13.02 7.15 -13.80
C ALA A 46 -13.93 6.31 -12.89
N ASN A 47 -15.09 5.96 -13.42
CA ASN A 47 -15.99 4.93 -12.89
C ASN A 47 -16.29 3.93 -14.00
N ASP A 48 -17.23 2.99 -13.78
CA ASP A 48 -17.60 1.92 -14.73
C ASP A 48 -18.14 2.40 -16.10
N THR A 49 -18.45 3.69 -16.25
CA THR A 49 -19.08 4.23 -17.46
C THR A 49 -18.44 5.50 -17.99
N THR A 50 -17.76 6.28 -17.14
CA THR A 50 -17.20 7.58 -17.54
C THR A 50 -15.75 7.74 -17.10
N VAL A 51 -15.02 8.53 -17.88
CA VAL A 51 -13.68 9.02 -17.56
C VAL A 51 -13.71 10.55 -17.53
N ASP A 52 -13.14 11.11 -16.47
CA ASP A 52 -12.89 12.53 -16.28
C ASP A 52 -11.38 12.78 -16.22
N VAL A 53 -10.89 13.73 -17.01
CA VAL A 53 -9.49 14.19 -16.95
C VAL A 53 -9.47 15.67 -16.61
N VAL A 54 -8.82 16.03 -15.51
CA VAL A 54 -8.72 17.42 -15.04
C VAL A 54 -7.32 17.95 -15.32
N HIS A 55 -7.23 19.14 -15.92
CA HIS A 55 -5.96 19.82 -16.10
C HIS A 55 -5.52 20.53 -14.82
N LEU A 56 -4.48 20.03 -14.13
CA LEU A 56 -4.03 20.56 -12.83
C LEU A 56 -3.20 21.84 -12.94
N GLY A 57 -2.53 22.08 -14.07
CA GLY A 57 -1.77 23.31 -14.31
C GLY A 57 -0.69 23.14 -15.39
N GLY A 58 -0.15 24.25 -15.89
CA GLY A 58 0.87 24.25 -16.95
C GLY A 58 0.43 24.95 -18.23
N ASP A 59 1.02 24.55 -19.36
CA ASP A 59 0.66 24.99 -20.70
C ASP A 59 -0.65 24.34 -21.16
N SER A 60 -1.49 25.10 -21.86
CA SER A 60 -2.70 24.57 -22.50
C SER A 60 -2.35 23.52 -23.55
N PHE A 61 -3.18 22.48 -23.64
CA PHE A 61 -3.05 21.46 -24.69
C PHE A 61 -4.07 21.66 -25.81
N ASP A 62 -3.64 21.47 -27.05
CA ASP A 62 -4.55 21.32 -28.19
C ASP A 62 -5.22 19.94 -28.09
N PRO A 63 -6.56 19.83 -28.02
CA PRO A 63 -7.27 18.55 -27.94
C PRO A 63 -6.94 17.59 -29.09
N ASP A 64 -6.55 18.09 -30.28
CA ASP A 64 -6.11 17.26 -31.40
C ASP A 64 -4.78 16.54 -31.12
N THR A 65 -4.06 16.93 -30.05
CA THR A 65 -2.77 16.37 -29.64
C THR A 65 -2.86 15.46 -28.41
N LEU A 66 -4.06 15.24 -27.87
CA LEU A 66 -4.29 14.39 -26.70
C LEU A 66 -5.19 13.19 -27.03
N GLU A 67 -4.84 12.04 -26.49
CA GLU A 67 -5.65 10.82 -26.52
C GLU A 67 -5.72 10.20 -25.12
N ALA A 68 -6.92 9.74 -24.73
CA ALA A 68 -7.10 8.82 -23.62
C ALA A 68 -7.03 7.38 -24.14
N VAL A 69 -6.14 6.54 -23.58
CA VAL A 69 -6.10 5.10 -23.87
C VAL A 69 -6.80 4.35 -22.75
N LEU A 70 -7.99 3.85 -23.04
CA LEU A 70 -8.81 3.05 -22.14
C LEU A 70 -8.41 1.58 -22.31
N LYS A 71 -8.18 0.87 -21.21
CA LYS A 71 -7.88 -0.57 -21.24
C LYS A 71 -8.82 -1.34 -20.33
N SER A 72 -9.38 -2.43 -20.83
CA SER A 72 -9.99 -3.47 -20.03
C SER A 72 -9.07 -4.70 -19.97
N GLU A 73 -9.54 -5.78 -19.37
CA GLU A 73 -8.83 -7.07 -19.36
C GLU A 73 -8.65 -7.66 -20.76
N THR A 74 -9.58 -7.37 -21.68
CA THR A 74 -9.66 -8.00 -23.00
C THR A 74 -9.55 -7.04 -24.17
N ASP A 75 -9.69 -5.73 -23.92
CA ASP A 75 -9.79 -4.72 -24.96
C ASP A 75 -8.97 -3.46 -24.64
N SER A 76 -8.62 -2.70 -25.68
CA SER A 76 -7.95 -1.41 -25.54
C SER A 76 -8.38 -0.46 -26.65
N VAL A 77 -8.90 0.70 -26.24
CA VAL A 77 -9.43 1.73 -27.14
C VAL A 77 -8.68 3.04 -26.93
N ARG A 78 -8.38 3.73 -28.04
CA ARG A 78 -7.81 5.08 -28.03
C ARG A 78 -8.91 6.07 -28.36
N VAL A 79 -9.13 7.03 -27.47
CA VAL A 79 -10.17 8.06 -27.55
C VAL A 79 -9.50 9.42 -27.68
N PRO A 80 -9.56 10.06 -28.87
CA PRO A 80 -9.13 11.44 -29.02
C PRO A 80 -9.87 12.37 -28.05
N PHE A 81 -9.20 13.39 -27.52
CA PHE A 81 -9.88 14.36 -26.64
C PHE A 81 -10.99 15.14 -27.37
N THR A 82 -10.94 15.19 -28.70
CA THR A 82 -12.01 15.76 -29.53
C THR A 82 -13.31 14.95 -29.56
N ASP A 83 -13.28 13.69 -29.14
CA ASP A 83 -14.48 12.83 -29.04
C ASP A 83 -15.20 12.95 -27.68
N GLY A 84 -14.59 13.61 -26.70
CA GLY A 84 -15.21 13.93 -25.40
C GLY A 84 -15.66 15.39 -25.29
N THR A 85 -16.12 15.78 -24.10
CA THR A 85 -16.59 17.14 -23.81
C THR A 85 -15.60 17.85 -22.90
N ILE A 86 -15.05 18.99 -23.36
CA ILE A 86 -14.19 19.86 -22.53
C ILE A 86 -15.03 20.98 -21.94
N ASP A 87 -15.01 21.12 -20.61
CA ASP A 87 -15.66 22.23 -19.92
C ASP A 87 -15.11 23.57 -20.39
N GLY A 88 -16.01 24.45 -20.86
CA GLY A 88 -15.65 25.75 -21.43
C GLY A 88 -15.40 25.75 -22.94
N GLY A 89 -15.11 24.59 -23.54
CA GLY A 89 -14.87 24.38 -24.96
C GLY A 89 -13.57 24.99 -25.50
N GLY A 90 -13.05 24.45 -26.60
CA GLY A 90 -11.80 24.89 -27.21
C GLY A 90 -10.60 24.11 -26.68
N ASP A 91 -9.53 24.82 -26.35
CA ASP A 91 -8.27 24.22 -25.87
C ASP A 91 -8.45 23.59 -24.48
N PHE A 92 -7.65 22.58 -24.16
CA PHE A 92 -7.64 21.96 -22.83
C PHE A 92 -6.74 22.79 -21.89
N ASP A 93 -7.32 23.87 -21.37
CA ASP A 93 -6.67 24.83 -20.47
C ASP A 93 -6.56 24.33 -19.02
N PRO A 94 -5.65 24.90 -18.19
CA PRO A 94 -5.63 24.69 -16.75
C PRO A 94 -6.99 24.91 -16.07
N ALA A 95 -7.37 23.95 -15.22
CA ALA A 95 -8.65 23.83 -14.52
C ALA A 95 -9.85 23.41 -15.40
N SER A 96 -9.66 23.12 -16.69
CA SER A 96 -10.69 22.48 -17.51
C SER A 96 -10.76 20.98 -17.24
N THR A 97 -11.95 20.42 -17.43
CA THR A 97 -12.22 18.98 -17.32
C THR A 97 -12.63 18.45 -18.68
N TRP A 98 -12.05 17.33 -19.10
CA TRP A 98 -12.49 16.54 -20.23
C TRP A 98 -13.31 15.35 -19.73
N HIS A 99 -14.49 15.15 -20.29
CA HIS A 99 -15.43 14.09 -19.90
C HIS A 99 -15.75 13.19 -21.09
N TYR A 100 -15.74 11.88 -20.88
CA TYR A 100 -16.10 10.89 -21.91
C TYR A 100 -16.86 9.70 -21.32
N ASP A 101 -17.99 9.36 -21.94
CA ASP A 101 -18.78 8.15 -21.66
C ASP A 101 -18.31 7.02 -22.59
N TYR A 102 -17.75 5.97 -21.99
CA TYR A 102 -17.16 4.84 -22.72
C TYR A 102 -18.01 3.57 -22.67
N SER A 103 -19.23 3.65 -22.12
CA SER A 103 -20.10 2.49 -21.89
C SER A 103 -20.41 1.66 -23.15
N ASP A 104 -20.36 2.28 -24.33
CA ASP A 104 -20.58 1.63 -25.63
C ASP A 104 -19.29 1.34 -26.43
N THR A 105 -18.12 1.75 -25.93
CA THR A 105 -16.87 1.71 -26.71
C THR A 105 -15.82 0.72 -26.22
N LEU A 106 -15.80 0.37 -24.93
CA LEU A 106 -14.84 -0.59 -24.38
C LEU A 106 -15.55 -1.88 -23.97
N ASP A 107 -15.13 -3.02 -24.53
CA ASP A 107 -15.64 -4.31 -24.08
C ASP A 107 -14.97 -4.71 -22.75
N GLY A 108 -15.79 -4.86 -21.70
CA GLY A 108 -15.35 -5.25 -20.36
C GLY A 108 -15.10 -4.05 -19.42
N HIS A 109 -14.60 -4.35 -18.22
CA HIS A 109 -14.41 -3.32 -17.20
C HIS A 109 -13.11 -2.56 -17.40
N LEU A 110 -13.17 -1.24 -17.23
CA LEU A 110 -12.00 -0.39 -17.30
C LEU A 110 -11.02 -0.75 -16.16
N THR A 111 -9.81 -1.12 -16.53
CA THR A 111 -8.73 -1.47 -15.61
C THR A 111 -7.65 -0.40 -15.55
N LYS A 112 -7.43 0.34 -16.65
CA LYS A 112 -6.41 1.39 -16.74
C LYS A 112 -6.82 2.48 -17.72
N VAL A 113 -6.44 3.72 -17.40
CA VAL A 113 -6.50 4.87 -18.31
C VAL A 113 -5.12 5.49 -18.44
N TYR A 114 -4.71 5.79 -19.67
CA TYR A 114 -3.51 6.58 -19.96
C TYR A 114 -3.91 7.87 -20.64
N VAL A 115 -3.36 9.02 -20.24
CA VAL A 115 -3.45 10.25 -21.03
C VAL A 115 -2.16 10.40 -21.82
N VAL A 116 -2.25 10.45 -23.14
CA VAL A 116 -1.09 10.43 -24.04
C VAL A 116 -1.05 11.69 -24.87
N TYR A 117 0.10 12.37 -24.85
CA TYR A 117 0.43 13.47 -25.74
C TYR A 117 0.99 12.93 -27.06
N THR A 118 0.17 12.93 -28.11
CA THR A 118 0.41 12.21 -29.36
C THR A 118 1.62 12.69 -30.17
N PRO A 119 2.01 13.98 -30.19
CA PRO A 119 3.16 14.42 -31.00
C PRO A 119 4.48 13.74 -30.62
N LYS A 120 4.58 13.27 -29.37
CA LYS A 120 5.75 12.56 -28.83
C LYS A 120 5.45 11.16 -28.32
N ASN A 121 4.17 10.80 -28.24
CA ASN A 121 3.69 9.57 -27.60
C ASN A 121 4.13 9.49 -26.12
N ASP A 122 4.18 10.65 -25.46
CA ASP A 122 4.54 10.78 -24.05
C ASP A 122 3.28 10.56 -23.20
N VAL A 123 3.39 9.75 -22.15
CA VAL A 123 2.29 9.52 -21.20
C VAL A 123 2.33 10.62 -20.14
N LEU A 124 1.26 11.41 -20.06
CA LEU A 124 1.12 12.50 -19.10
C LEU A 124 0.67 12.00 -17.73
N ASP A 125 -0.21 11.01 -17.70
CA ASP A 125 -0.71 10.39 -16.46
C ASP A 125 -1.23 8.96 -16.70
N VAL A 126 -1.26 8.16 -15.64
CA VAL A 126 -1.75 6.77 -15.62
C VAL A 126 -2.52 6.49 -14.35
N GLU A 127 -3.81 6.17 -14.49
CA GLU A 127 -4.64 5.71 -13.37
C GLU A 127 -5.03 4.25 -13.56
N ARG A 128 -4.99 3.48 -12.46
CA ARG A 128 -5.36 2.06 -12.43
C ARG A 128 -6.65 1.91 -11.64
N PHE A 129 -7.62 1.26 -12.24
CA PHE A 129 -8.91 1.00 -11.65
C PHE A 129 -9.02 -0.49 -11.32
N THR A 130 -9.28 -0.78 -10.05
CA THR A 130 -9.62 -2.13 -9.62
C THR A 130 -11.12 -2.23 -9.68
N ASN A 131 -11.60 -3.08 -10.58
CA ASN A 131 -13.02 -3.27 -10.84
C ASN A 131 -13.74 -3.67 -9.55
N THR A 132 -14.58 -2.77 -9.02
CA THR A 132 -15.49 -3.10 -7.91
C THR A 132 -16.68 -3.82 -8.52
N THR A 133 -16.50 -5.07 -8.93
CA THR A 133 -17.64 -5.87 -9.38
C THR A 133 -18.69 -5.87 -8.28
N THR A 134 -19.93 -5.51 -8.66
CA THR A 134 -21.10 -5.82 -7.84
C THR A 134 -21.00 -7.29 -7.43
N PRO A 135 -21.34 -7.63 -6.17
CA PRO A 135 -21.04 -8.94 -5.60
C PRO A 135 -21.58 -10.01 -6.55
N VAL A 136 -20.67 -10.81 -7.08
CA VAL A 136 -21.02 -11.98 -7.87
C VAL A 136 -21.97 -12.78 -7.01
N THR A 137 -23.17 -13.03 -7.52
CA THR A 137 -24.06 -14.04 -6.94
C THR A 137 -23.41 -15.38 -7.28
N ASN A 138 -22.40 -15.74 -6.49
CA ASN A 138 -21.68 -17.00 -6.59
C ASN A 138 -22.58 -18.11 -6.05
N ASP A 139 -23.07 -18.92 -6.99
CA ASP A 139 -23.76 -20.19 -6.76
C ASP A 139 -22.75 -21.35 -6.69
N ASP A 140 -21.61 -21.14 -6.01
CA ASP A 140 -20.64 -22.19 -5.71
C ASP A 140 -20.13 -22.05 -4.26
N SER A 141 -20.20 -23.18 -3.55
CA SER A 141 -20.34 -23.29 -2.11
C SER A 141 -19.03 -23.28 -1.30
N ASP A 142 -18.03 -22.46 -1.66
CA ASP A 142 -16.73 -22.47 -0.94
C ASP A 142 -16.05 -21.09 -0.76
N VAL A 143 -16.73 -19.96 -1.03
CA VAL A 143 -16.26 -18.65 -0.53
C VAL A 143 -16.85 -18.46 0.87
N GLU A 144 -16.05 -18.69 1.91
CA GLU A 144 -16.35 -18.21 3.25
C GLU A 144 -16.48 -16.68 3.18
N SER A 145 -17.71 -16.17 3.03
CA SER A 145 -18.01 -14.78 3.31
C SER A 145 -17.51 -14.50 4.72
N GLY A 146 -16.43 -13.72 4.83
CA GLY A 146 -15.70 -13.53 6.10
C GLY A 146 -16.68 -13.24 7.22
N THR A 147 -16.84 -14.22 8.11
CA THR A 147 -17.70 -14.07 9.29
C THR A 147 -17.16 -12.93 10.13
N SER A 148 -17.98 -11.93 10.42
CA SER A 148 -17.59 -10.81 11.29
C SER A 148 -16.93 -11.37 12.56
N VAL A 149 -15.75 -10.84 12.88
CA VAL A 149 -14.98 -11.23 14.07
C VAL A 149 -15.58 -10.63 15.35
N CYS A 150 -16.56 -9.73 15.18
CA CYS A 150 -17.35 -9.14 16.21
C CYS A 150 -18.73 -9.81 16.27
N PRO A 151 -19.04 -10.58 17.34
CA PRO A 151 -20.22 -11.45 17.38
C PRO A 151 -21.56 -10.71 17.57
N VAL A 152 -21.55 -9.40 17.79
CA VAL A 152 -22.76 -8.61 18.04
C VAL A 152 -23.36 -8.11 16.72
N ASP A 153 -24.65 -8.39 16.51
CA ASP A 153 -25.41 -7.92 15.37
C ASP A 153 -25.85 -6.47 15.60
N TRP A 154 -25.25 -5.55 14.86
CA TRP A 154 -25.53 -4.10 14.93
C TRP A 154 -26.50 -3.63 13.83
N SER A 155 -27.25 -4.55 13.19
CA SER A 155 -28.17 -4.18 12.12
C SER A 155 -29.38 -3.39 12.65
N GLY A 156 -29.74 -2.28 11.97
CA GLY A 156 -30.95 -1.50 12.26
C GLY A 156 -30.75 -0.17 13.01
N ILE A 157 -29.55 0.39 13.01
CA ILE A 157 -29.27 1.70 13.64
C ILE A 157 -29.91 2.82 12.80
N GLY A 158 -30.89 3.52 13.38
CA GLY A 158 -31.70 4.54 12.68
C GLY A 158 -31.70 5.92 13.34
N THR A 159 -30.70 6.23 14.17
CA THR A 159 -30.64 7.52 14.90
C THR A 159 -29.60 8.48 14.35
N ASP A 160 -29.84 9.78 14.58
CA ASP A 160 -28.91 10.88 14.25
C ASP A 160 -27.95 11.22 15.40
N GLU A 161 -28.02 10.49 16.50
CA GLU A 161 -27.20 10.70 17.69
C GLU A 161 -26.49 9.41 18.10
N ALA A 162 -25.29 9.56 18.66
CA ALA A 162 -24.59 8.48 19.34
C ALA A 162 -25.27 8.16 20.68
N PHE A 163 -25.26 6.90 21.09
CA PHE A 163 -25.90 6.48 22.33
C PHE A 163 -25.14 5.33 23.00
N LEU A 164 -25.35 5.18 24.30
CA LEU A 164 -24.88 4.03 25.06
C LEU A 164 -25.96 2.94 25.03
N ASP A 165 -25.66 1.80 24.42
CA ASP A 165 -26.56 0.66 24.34
C ASP A 165 -26.56 -0.08 25.69
N THR A 166 -27.46 0.34 26.57
CA THR A 166 -27.48 -0.14 27.96
C THR A 166 -28.07 -1.54 28.11
N ASN A 167 -28.78 -2.02 27.10
CA ASN A 167 -29.47 -3.30 27.13
C ASN A 167 -28.75 -4.39 26.28
N GLY A 168 -27.79 -3.99 25.43
CA GLY A 168 -26.97 -4.84 24.59
C GLY A 168 -27.66 -5.36 23.33
N ASN A 169 -28.72 -4.70 22.85
CA ASN A 169 -29.53 -5.15 21.71
C ASN A 169 -29.14 -4.52 20.37
N GLY A 170 -28.15 -3.62 20.34
CA GLY A 170 -27.68 -2.93 19.14
C GLY A 170 -28.61 -1.84 18.59
N ALA A 171 -29.73 -1.56 19.25
CA ALA A 171 -30.77 -0.65 18.80
C ALA A 171 -30.99 0.50 19.79
N TYR A 172 -31.27 1.69 19.25
CA TYR A 172 -31.57 2.83 20.10
C TYR A 172 -32.88 2.66 20.84
N ASP A 173 -32.82 2.75 22.17
CA ASP A 173 -33.99 2.79 23.03
C ASP A 173 -34.29 4.22 23.52
N ALA A 174 -35.57 4.57 23.53
CA ALA A 174 -36.04 5.82 24.12
C ALA A 174 -35.71 5.85 25.62
N GLY A 175 -34.65 6.56 25.99
CA GLY A 175 -34.14 6.63 27.36
C GLY A 175 -32.64 6.40 27.46
N GLU A 176 -31.99 5.96 26.38
CA GLU A 176 -30.54 5.80 26.36
C GLU A 176 -29.83 7.16 26.36
N PRO A 177 -28.73 7.28 27.13
CA PRO A 177 -28.03 8.53 27.26
C PRO A 177 -27.18 8.81 26.01
N THR A 178 -27.28 10.04 25.49
CA THR A 178 -26.36 10.59 24.49
C THR A 178 -25.06 11.02 25.19
N PRO A 179 -23.90 10.39 24.92
CA PRO A 179 -22.64 10.75 25.55
C PRO A 179 -22.03 12.02 24.92
N ASP A 180 -21.32 12.82 25.72
CA ASP A 180 -20.46 13.89 25.19
C ASP A 180 -19.11 13.31 24.76
N LEU A 181 -18.93 13.13 23.45
CA LEU A 181 -17.70 12.57 22.86
C LEU A 181 -16.59 13.61 22.68
N GLY A 182 -16.90 14.91 22.77
CA GLY A 182 -15.98 16.01 22.45
C GLY A 182 -14.84 16.18 23.46
N THR A 183 -15.01 15.70 24.69
CA THR A 183 -14.00 15.73 25.76
C THR A 183 -13.41 14.36 26.09
N GLY A 184 -13.82 13.32 25.36
CA GLY A 184 -13.52 11.92 25.65
C GLY A 184 -14.64 11.21 26.42
N LEU A 185 -14.61 9.88 26.42
CA LEU A 185 -15.60 9.02 27.06
C LEU A 185 -14.90 7.81 27.69
N ASP A 186 -15.35 7.37 28.86
CA ASP A 186 -14.99 6.08 29.44
C ASP A 186 -16.22 5.46 30.11
N THR A 187 -16.69 4.33 29.58
CA THR A 187 -17.90 3.64 30.02
C THR A 187 -17.69 2.12 29.99
N GLU A 188 -18.46 1.40 30.80
CA GLU A 188 -18.53 -0.08 30.80
C GLU A 188 -19.74 -0.60 29.99
N VAL A 189 -20.33 0.27 29.17
CA VAL A 189 -21.49 -0.03 28.32
C VAL A 189 -21.05 0.08 26.85
N PRO A 190 -21.59 -0.73 25.94
CA PRO A 190 -21.36 -0.55 24.51
C PRO A 190 -21.73 0.85 24.02
N LEU A 191 -20.93 1.37 23.08
CA LEU A 191 -21.14 2.65 22.42
C LEU A 191 -21.48 2.41 20.95
N ILE A 192 -22.55 3.04 20.48
CA ILE A 192 -22.93 3.05 19.06
C ILE A 192 -22.83 4.48 18.54
N VAL A 193 -22.05 4.66 17.47
CA VAL A 193 -21.95 5.92 16.73
C VAL A 193 -22.42 5.69 15.29
N PRO A 194 -23.63 6.14 14.91
CA PRO A 194 -24.15 6.00 13.56
C PRO A 194 -23.41 6.85 12.53
N GLU A 195 -23.61 6.52 11.25
CA GLU A 195 -23.00 7.20 10.08
C GLU A 195 -23.24 8.72 10.05
N SER A 196 -24.42 9.16 10.48
CA SER A 196 -24.81 10.57 10.49
C SER A 196 -24.07 11.42 11.52
N VAL A 197 -23.34 10.80 12.46
CA VAL A 197 -22.67 11.52 13.56
C VAL A 197 -21.26 11.94 13.16
N THR A 198 -21.01 13.24 13.26
CA THR A 198 -19.66 13.82 13.13
C THR A 198 -19.14 14.31 14.47
N ILE A 199 -17.92 13.89 14.84
CA ILE A 199 -17.26 14.24 16.10
C ILE A 199 -16.01 15.09 15.79
N HIS A 200 -15.94 16.26 16.41
CA HIS A 200 -14.79 17.17 16.31
C HIS A 200 -14.20 17.45 17.70
N PRO A 201 -13.27 16.62 18.18
CA PRO A 201 -12.74 16.78 19.53
C PRO A 201 -11.79 17.99 19.64
N ASP A 202 -11.98 18.80 20.69
CA ASP A 202 -11.27 20.07 20.87
C ASP A 202 -9.76 19.93 21.16
N LYS A 203 -9.34 18.82 21.79
CA LYS A 203 -7.97 18.65 22.32
C LYS A 203 -7.40 17.25 22.13
N GLY A 204 -8.00 16.45 21.24
CA GLY A 204 -7.83 14.99 21.21
C GLY A 204 -9.01 14.28 21.85
N ALA A 205 -9.29 13.06 21.40
CA ALA A 205 -10.36 12.21 21.94
C ALA A 205 -9.77 10.89 22.41
N VAL A 206 -10.16 10.49 23.61
CA VAL A 206 -10.01 9.10 24.06
C VAL A 206 -11.41 8.62 24.38
N ILE A 207 -11.90 7.66 23.59
CA ILE A 207 -13.21 7.05 23.75
C ILE A 207 -12.97 5.59 24.15
N ARG A 208 -13.45 5.23 25.33
CA ARG A 208 -13.37 3.88 25.88
C ARG A 208 -14.77 3.38 26.20
N ALA A 209 -15.08 2.18 25.75
CA ALA A 209 -16.35 1.52 26.01
C ALA A 209 -16.12 0.02 26.22
N ASP A 210 -17.17 -0.72 26.61
CA ASP A 210 -17.05 -2.18 26.62
C ASP A 210 -16.88 -2.68 25.18
N GLU A 211 -17.80 -2.29 24.29
CA GLU A 211 -17.71 -2.47 22.86
C GLU A 211 -17.94 -1.14 22.14
N ILE A 212 -17.41 -0.99 20.93
CA ILE A 212 -17.59 0.22 20.12
C ILE A 212 -18.02 -0.23 18.71
N TYR A 213 -19.22 0.18 18.30
CA TYR A 213 -19.60 0.24 16.90
C TYR A 213 -19.53 1.69 16.43
N PHE A 214 -18.79 1.94 15.36
CA PHE A 214 -18.58 3.28 14.83
C PHE A 214 -18.73 3.29 13.31
N ALA A 215 -19.71 4.02 12.82
CA ALA A 215 -19.95 4.23 11.39
C ALA A 215 -19.84 5.70 10.96
N GLY A 216 -19.75 6.62 11.93
CA GLY A 216 -19.72 8.06 11.67
C GLY A 216 -18.38 8.61 11.21
N THR A 217 -18.22 9.92 11.41
CA THR A 217 -16.98 10.65 11.11
C THR A 217 -16.34 11.15 12.41
N LEU A 218 -15.06 10.83 12.63
CA LEU A 218 -14.26 11.36 13.73
C LEU A 218 -13.01 12.04 13.17
N VAL A 219 -13.04 13.37 13.09
CA VAL A 219 -11.93 14.15 12.54
C VAL A 219 -11.45 15.16 13.55
N ASN A 220 -10.19 14.99 13.97
CA ASN A 220 -9.52 15.98 14.80
C ASN A 220 -8.78 17.02 13.96
N ALA A 221 -9.32 18.24 13.94
CA ALA A 221 -8.72 19.37 13.21
C ALA A 221 -7.81 20.25 14.09
N ASN A 222 -7.68 19.97 15.39
CA ASN A 222 -7.08 20.88 16.36
C ASN A 222 -5.54 20.86 16.38
N LYS A 223 -4.96 22.05 16.58
CA LYS A 223 -3.51 22.25 16.62
C LYS A 223 -2.97 22.03 18.05
N GLY A 224 -2.23 20.96 18.28
CA GLY A 224 -1.45 20.80 19.51
C GLY A 224 -0.87 19.40 19.72
N PRO A 225 0.19 19.25 20.53
CA PRO A 225 0.91 17.98 20.77
C PRO A 225 0.11 16.92 21.55
N LYS A 226 -1.18 17.15 21.81
CA LYS A 226 -2.10 16.23 22.51
C LYS A 226 -3.33 15.85 21.69
N ALA A 227 -3.39 16.27 20.43
CA ALA A 227 -4.56 16.10 19.56
C ALA A 227 -4.70 14.67 18.99
N GLY A 228 -4.33 13.62 19.73
CA GLY A 228 -4.51 12.24 19.26
C GLY A 228 -5.97 11.79 19.25
N ILE A 229 -6.27 10.73 18.50
CA ILE A 229 -7.54 10.02 18.53
C ILE A 229 -7.28 8.62 19.08
N SER A 230 -8.07 8.19 20.06
CA SER A 230 -8.00 6.83 20.57
C SER A 230 -9.38 6.25 20.75
N LEU A 231 -9.67 5.15 20.05
CA LEU A 231 -10.86 4.32 20.23
C LEU A 231 -10.41 3.01 20.88
N VAL A 232 -10.89 2.74 22.09
CA VAL A 232 -10.47 1.58 22.89
C VAL A 232 -11.70 0.83 23.36
N ALA A 233 -12.01 -0.28 22.68
CA ALA A 233 -12.97 -1.25 23.18
C ALA A 233 -12.29 -2.21 24.16
N ARG A 234 -13.05 -2.73 25.14
CA ARG A 234 -12.59 -3.83 26.00
C ARG A 234 -12.88 -5.18 25.33
N GLY A 235 -14.00 -5.28 24.63
CA GLY A 235 -14.40 -6.35 23.71
C GLY A 235 -14.12 -5.95 22.26
N CYS A 236 -15.15 -5.90 21.40
CA CYS A 236 -14.98 -5.57 19.99
C CYS A 236 -14.93 -4.05 19.73
N LEU A 237 -14.00 -3.63 18.85
CA LEU A 237 -14.07 -2.36 18.12
C LEU A 237 -14.37 -2.62 16.65
N ARG A 238 -15.52 -2.14 16.17
CA ARG A 238 -15.93 -2.23 14.76
C ARG A 238 -16.06 -0.84 14.14
N LEU A 239 -15.35 -0.62 13.05
CA LEU A 239 -15.48 0.53 12.16
C LEU A 239 -16.17 0.06 10.88
N ASP A 240 -17.34 0.62 10.56
CA ASP A 240 -18.15 0.18 9.41
C ASP A 240 -18.64 1.39 8.62
N GLY A 241 -18.07 1.63 7.43
CA GLY A 241 -18.31 2.88 6.68
C GLY A 241 -17.67 4.12 7.33
N ALA A 242 -16.81 3.93 8.34
CA ALA A 242 -16.34 5.02 9.18
C ALA A 242 -15.24 5.85 8.50
N GLU A 243 -15.25 7.15 8.77
CA GLU A 243 -14.13 8.04 8.47
C GLU A 243 -13.47 8.50 9.76
N VAL A 244 -12.29 7.96 10.07
CA VAL A 244 -11.53 8.36 11.26
C VAL A 244 -10.19 8.94 10.84
N GLY A 245 -9.99 10.23 11.10
CA GLY A 245 -8.84 10.94 10.56
C GLY A 245 -8.22 11.95 11.50
N ASN A 246 -6.89 12.01 11.47
CA ASN A 246 -6.14 13.13 12.02
C ASN A 246 -5.43 13.91 10.92
N ASP A 247 -6.06 15.00 10.48
CA ASP A 247 -5.61 15.74 9.30
C ASP A 247 -4.43 16.68 9.58
N ARG A 248 -3.89 16.65 10.81
CA ARG A 248 -2.85 17.56 11.27
C ARG A 248 -1.64 16.81 11.84
N ASP A 249 -0.48 17.30 11.41
CA ASP A 249 0.88 16.99 11.82
C ASP A 249 1.12 16.43 13.26
N LEU A 250 1.84 15.30 13.34
CA LEU A 250 2.45 14.74 14.58
C LEU A 250 1.45 14.25 15.63
N THR A 251 0.29 13.83 15.20
CA THR A 251 -0.75 13.29 16.06
C THR A 251 -0.78 11.76 15.97
N GLU A 252 -1.16 11.13 17.08
CA GLU A 252 -1.23 9.68 17.17
C GLU A 252 -2.70 9.25 17.03
N ALA A 253 -2.93 8.16 16.31
CA ALA A 253 -4.21 7.50 16.23
C ALA A 253 -4.06 6.06 16.75
N THR A 254 -4.91 5.65 17.69
CA THR A 254 -4.84 4.33 18.32
C THR A 254 -6.21 3.68 18.33
N PHE A 255 -6.28 2.48 17.78
CA PHE A 255 -7.49 1.66 17.72
C PHE A 255 -7.19 0.34 18.41
N SER A 256 -7.95 -0.02 19.44
CA SER A 256 -7.72 -1.29 20.12
C SER A 256 -8.96 -1.96 20.66
N GLY A 257 -8.91 -3.30 20.72
CA GLY A 257 -9.95 -4.15 21.28
C GLY A 257 -9.46 -5.58 21.55
N ALA A 258 -10.35 -6.45 22.03
CA ALA A 258 -10.17 -7.89 21.92
C ALA A 258 -10.15 -8.30 20.44
N ASN A 259 -11.12 -7.81 19.66
CA ASN A 259 -11.13 -7.86 18.20
C ASN A 259 -11.24 -6.45 17.64
N VAL A 260 -10.63 -6.21 16.48
CA VAL A 260 -10.76 -4.96 15.73
C VAL A 260 -11.17 -5.28 14.29
N GLU A 261 -12.30 -4.74 13.86
CA GLU A 261 -12.85 -4.96 12.52
C GLU A 261 -13.01 -3.62 11.80
N LEU A 262 -12.42 -3.50 10.61
CA LEU A 262 -12.56 -2.36 9.71
C LEU A 262 -13.21 -2.84 8.42
N THR A 263 -14.39 -2.31 8.12
CA THR A 263 -15.15 -2.62 6.90
C THR A 263 -15.57 -1.32 6.23
N ASN A 264 -15.34 -1.18 4.92
CA ASN A 264 -15.69 0.02 4.16
C ASN A 264 -15.18 1.34 4.79
N SER A 265 -14.08 1.29 5.54
CA SER A 265 -13.67 2.37 6.43
C SER A 265 -12.39 3.03 5.96
N THR A 266 -12.26 4.33 6.23
CA THR A 266 -11.03 5.09 6.01
C THR A 266 -10.44 5.51 7.36
N VAL A 267 -9.23 5.06 7.64
CA VAL A 267 -8.47 5.45 8.84
C VAL A 267 -7.19 6.16 8.42
N ARG A 268 -6.99 7.39 8.90
CA ARG A 268 -5.81 8.19 8.54
C ARG A 268 -5.14 8.88 9.72
N SER A 269 -3.82 8.91 9.72
CA SER A 269 -3.00 9.63 10.70
C SER A 269 -1.86 10.39 10.02
N LYS A 270 -1.50 11.57 10.55
CA LYS A 270 -0.32 12.35 10.14
C LYS A 270 0.89 12.16 11.08
N GLY A 271 1.07 10.96 11.61
CA GLY A 271 2.01 10.65 12.69
C GLY A 271 2.06 9.16 13.01
N ARG A 272 1.77 8.76 14.24
CA ARG A 272 1.72 7.32 14.57
C ARG A 272 0.31 6.80 14.35
N LEU A 273 0.18 5.59 13.81
CA LEU A 273 -1.09 4.88 13.71
C LEU A 273 -0.89 3.45 14.22
N ASP A 274 -1.52 3.14 15.35
CA ASP A 274 -1.50 1.80 15.94
C ASP A 274 -2.91 1.21 15.89
N ILE A 275 -3.05 0.04 15.27
CA ILE A 275 -4.25 -0.80 15.33
C ILE A 275 -3.86 -2.09 16.04
N SER A 276 -4.51 -2.42 17.14
CA SER A 276 -4.12 -3.57 17.96
C SER A 276 -5.31 -4.36 18.49
N ALA A 277 -5.32 -5.66 18.26
CA ALA A 277 -6.27 -6.59 18.84
C ALA A 277 -5.56 -7.58 19.77
N ALA A 278 -6.24 -8.05 20.80
CA ALA A 278 -5.76 -9.22 21.56
C ALA A 278 -5.85 -10.50 20.69
N ASP A 279 -6.93 -10.64 19.94
CA ASP A 279 -7.24 -11.79 19.12
C ASP A 279 -7.07 -11.46 17.64
N THR A 280 -8.07 -10.87 16.97
CA THR A 280 -8.03 -10.67 15.52
C THR A 280 -8.15 -9.21 15.11
N VAL A 281 -7.30 -8.78 14.17
CA VAL A 281 -7.54 -7.59 13.35
C VAL A 281 -8.02 -8.04 11.98
N SER A 282 -9.21 -7.62 11.56
CA SER A 282 -9.76 -7.89 10.22
C SER A 282 -10.01 -6.57 9.50
N ILE A 283 -9.44 -6.41 8.29
CA ILE A 283 -9.55 -5.23 7.46
C ILE A 283 -10.07 -5.67 6.09
N SER A 284 -11.24 -5.18 5.71
CA SER A 284 -11.93 -5.53 4.46
C SER A 284 -12.42 -4.26 3.75
N ASN A 285 -12.16 -4.14 2.45
CA ASN A 285 -12.56 -2.99 1.63
C ASN A 285 -12.30 -1.64 2.33
N SER A 286 -11.13 -1.50 2.95
CA SER A 286 -10.82 -0.36 3.81
C SER A 286 -9.45 0.23 3.50
N THR A 287 -9.31 1.53 3.72
CA THR A 287 -8.05 2.25 3.53
C THR A 287 -7.49 2.66 4.88
N VAL A 288 -6.26 2.25 5.16
CA VAL A 288 -5.51 2.61 6.36
C VAL A 288 -4.24 3.34 5.95
N THR A 289 -4.12 4.61 6.32
CA THR A 289 -3.03 5.46 5.87
C THR A 289 -2.33 6.16 7.03
N GLU A 290 -1.01 5.98 7.11
CA GLU A 290 -0.14 6.86 7.87
C GLU A 290 0.67 7.71 6.91
N THR A 291 0.50 9.03 7.02
CA THR A 291 1.27 9.99 6.25
C THR A 291 2.17 10.77 7.20
N LYS A 292 3.33 11.22 6.70
CA LYS A 292 4.29 12.17 7.29
C LYS A 292 5.67 11.58 7.63
N ASP A 293 6.69 12.28 7.12
CA ASP A 293 8.10 12.02 7.39
C ASP A 293 8.61 12.63 8.71
N ALA A 294 8.11 12.13 9.85
CA ALA A 294 8.71 12.42 11.16
C ALA A 294 9.50 11.20 11.65
N LYS A 295 10.58 11.40 12.41
CA LYS A 295 11.45 10.33 12.98
C LYS A 295 10.72 9.29 13.86
N LYS A 296 9.42 9.41 14.08
CA LYS A 296 8.58 8.57 14.93
C LYS A 296 7.31 8.06 14.23
N SER A 297 7.16 8.35 12.93
CA SER A 297 6.03 7.86 12.14
C SER A 297 6.16 6.36 11.95
N VAL A 298 5.11 5.64 12.34
CA VAL A 298 5.00 4.19 12.27
C VAL A 298 3.53 3.87 12.09
N LEU A 299 3.22 3.01 11.12
CA LEU A 299 1.96 2.29 11.08
C LEU A 299 2.19 0.86 11.59
N SER A 300 1.52 0.52 12.68
CA SER A 300 1.58 -0.81 13.29
C SER A 300 0.20 -1.43 13.36
N ILE A 301 0.04 -2.62 12.80
CA ILE A 301 -1.15 -3.45 12.93
C ILE A 301 -0.74 -4.74 13.63
N THR A 302 -1.38 -5.06 14.75
CA THR A 302 -0.98 -6.21 15.57
C THR A 302 -2.18 -6.97 16.09
N GLY A 303 -2.15 -8.29 15.96
CA GLY A 303 -3.14 -9.21 16.52
C GLY A 303 -2.49 -10.55 16.89
N THR A 304 -3.27 -11.46 17.45
CA THR A 304 -2.93 -12.89 17.38
C THR A 304 -3.01 -13.33 15.92
N SER A 305 -4.10 -12.99 15.22
CA SER A 305 -4.27 -13.12 13.77
C SER A 305 -4.51 -11.74 13.14
N VAL A 306 -4.07 -11.56 11.90
CA VAL A 306 -4.28 -10.34 11.12
C VAL A 306 -4.73 -10.71 9.71
N GLU A 307 -5.86 -10.16 9.28
CA GLU A 307 -6.45 -10.41 7.98
C GLU A 307 -6.67 -9.10 7.23
N VAL A 308 -6.17 -9.02 6.00
CA VAL A 308 -6.37 -7.88 5.09
C VAL A 308 -6.91 -8.43 3.78
N ARG A 309 -8.11 -8.03 3.40
CA ARG A 309 -8.84 -8.62 2.27
C ARG A 309 -9.69 -7.60 1.49
N ASP A 310 -10.26 -8.07 0.39
CA ASP A 310 -11.33 -7.39 -0.35
C ASP A 310 -10.93 -5.98 -0.81
N ASN A 311 -9.82 -5.83 -1.53
CA ASN A 311 -9.32 -4.54 -2.05
C ASN A 311 -8.94 -3.53 -0.96
N SER A 312 -8.46 -4.01 0.19
CA SER A 312 -7.97 -3.12 1.23
C SER A 312 -6.61 -2.53 0.87
N GLU A 313 -6.39 -1.28 1.29
CA GLU A 313 -5.13 -0.57 1.10
C GLU A 313 -4.52 -0.18 2.45
N ILE A 314 -3.27 -0.55 2.66
CA ILE A 314 -2.51 -0.16 3.86
C ILE A 314 -1.25 0.54 3.41
N ILE A 315 -1.16 1.83 3.75
CA ILE A 315 -0.13 2.73 3.25
C ILE A 315 0.56 3.43 4.42
N SER A 316 1.89 3.45 4.43
CA SER A 316 2.69 4.26 5.36
C SER A 316 3.81 4.97 4.64
N ASP A 317 4.00 6.26 4.92
CA ASP A 317 5.14 7.04 4.44
C ASP A 317 6.46 6.67 5.15
N SER A 318 6.43 5.78 6.16
CA SER A 318 7.58 5.47 7.00
C SER A 318 7.70 3.98 7.28
N LEU A 319 7.71 3.56 8.56
CA LEU A 319 7.81 2.16 8.95
C LEU A 319 6.42 1.52 8.96
N LEU A 320 6.25 0.47 8.17
CA LEU A 320 5.03 -0.32 8.11
C LEU A 320 5.24 -1.69 8.76
N LYS A 321 4.42 -2.02 9.76
CA LYS A 321 4.47 -3.31 10.45
C LYS A 321 3.10 -3.95 10.53
N LEU A 322 2.97 -5.16 9.98
CA LEU A 322 1.85 -6.05 10.26
C LEU A 322 2.40 -7.26 11.02
N THR A 323 1.80 -7.58 12.16
CA THR A 323 2.28 -8.64 13.04
C THR A 323 1.14 -9.50 13.57
N ALA A 324 1.13 -10.77 13.19
CA ALA A 324 0.35 -11.83 13.81
C ALA A 324 1.25 -12.56 14.84
N THR A 325 1.01 -12.30 16.12
CA THR A 325 1.89 -12.74 17.23
C THR A 325 1.75 -14.21 17.61
N GLY A 326 0.67 -14.87 17.19
CA GLY A 326 0.39 -16.26 17.55
C GLY A 326 -0.38 -17.06 16.50
N GLY A 327 -0.86 -16.43 15.43
CA GLY A 327 -1.69 -17.01 14.40
C GLY A 327 -1.22 -16.66 12.99
N GLU A 328 -2.19 -16.58 12.07
CA GLU A 328 -1.95 -16.31 10.66
C GLU A 328 -1.93 -14.81 10.37
N LEU A 329 -1.01 -14.39 9.50
CA LEU A 329 -1.11 -13.13 8.77
C LEU A 329 -1.56 -13.45 7.33
N SER A 330 -2.75 -12.99 6.97
CA SER A 330 -3.38 -13.25 5.66
C SER A 330 -3.59 -11.94 4.90
N VAL A 331 -3.13 -11.86 3.65
CA VAL A 331 -3.35 -10.71 2.75
C VAL A 331 -3.92 -11.21 1.42
N LYS A 332 -5.14 -10.80 1.07
CA LYS A 332 -5.83 -11.27 -0.14
C LYS A 332 -6.38 -10.10 -0.93
N ASP A 333 -6.18 -10.09 -2.24
CA ASP A 333 -6.75 -9.07 -3.12
C ASP A 333 -6.47 -7.65 -2.61
N SER A 334 -5.29 -7.38 -2.05
CA SER A 334 -5.03 -6.17 -1.28
C SER A 334 -3.65 -5.58 -1.56
N ARG A 335 -3.51 -4.29 -1.25
CA ARG A 335 -2.25 -3.55 -1.44
C ARG A 335 -1.67 -3.12 -0.11
N ILE A 336 -0.42 -3.51 0.11
CA ILE A 336 0.40 -3.11 1.25
C ILE A 336 1.59 -2.31 0.74
N HIS A 337 1.71 -1.05 1.16
CA HIS A 337 2.70 -0.13 0.62
C HIS A 337 3.40 0.68 1.72
N SER A 338 4.73 0.66 1.70
CA SER A 338 5.58 1.52 2.52
C SER A 338 6.33 2.52 1.62
N GLU A 339 5.87 3.76 1.56
CA GLU A 339 6.45 4.81 0.71
C GLU A 339 7.44 5.71 1.46
N LYS A 340 7.91 6.72 0.73
CA LYS A 340 9.18 7.42 0.86
C LYS A 340 9.26 8.32 2.08
N SER A 341 10.08 7.90 3.05
CA SER A 341 10.60 8.79 4.11
C SER A 341 12.13 8.99 4.00
N LEU A 342 12.61 10.14 4.52
CA LEU A 342 14.02 10.39 4.84
C LEU A 342 14.63 9.32 5.79
N ASN A 343 13.85 8.39 6.36
CA ASN A 343 14.22 7.51 7.46
C ASN A 343 14.27 5.99 7.12
N ASN A 344 14.48 5.62 5.85
CA ASN A 344 14.54 4.21 5.40
C ASN A 344 13.23 3.45 5.70
N PRO A 345 12.17 3.71 4.92
CA PRO A 345 10.92 2.96 5.04
C PRO A 345 11.21 1.47 4.96
N THR A 346 10.51 0.72 5.80
CA THR A 346 10.68 -0.73 5.88
C THR A 346 9.29 -1.32 5.95
N LEU A 347 9.07 -2.34 5.12
CA LEU A 347 7.90 -3.19 5.20
C LEU A 347 8.29 -4.41 6.03
N THR A 348 7.63 -4.62 7.16
CA THR A 348 7.79 -5.85 7.95
C THR A 348 6.45 -6.54 8.09
N LEU A 349 6.37 -7.75 7.55
CA LEU A 349 5.22 -8.63 7.67
C LEU A 349 5.66 -9.88 8.44
N THR A 350 5.03 -10.15 9.58
CA THR A 350 5.43 -11.27 10.44
C THR A 350 4.21 -12.04 10.93
N GLY A 351 4.22 -13.36 10.77
CA GLY A 351 3.21 -14.28 11.32
C GLY A 351 3.82 -15.60 11.76
N ASN A 352 3.03 -16.50 12.39
CA ASN A 352 3.46 -17.89 12.55
C ASN A 352 3.41 -18.59 11.18
N THR A 353 2.26 -18.48 10.53
CA THR A 353 2.05 -18.72 9.10
C THR A 353 1.77 -17.39 8.42
N MET A 354 2.14 -17.30 7.15
CA MET A 354 1.78 -16.17 6.32
C MET A 354 1.23 -16.65 4.98
N THR A 355 0.09 -16.08 4.59
CA THR A 355 -0.53 -16.31 3.30
C THR A 355 -0.71 -14.96 2.59
N ALA A 356 -0.25 -14.82 1.35
CA ALA A 356 -0.66 -13.72 0.50
C ALA A 356 -1.09 -14.21 -0.89
N VAL A 357 -2.22 -13.73 -1.37
CA VAL A 357 -2.82 -14.15 -2.65
C VAL A 357 -3.30 -12.93 -3.42
N ASP A 358 -2.99 -12.87 -4.71
CA ASP A 358 -3.47 -11.82 -5.64
C ASP A 358 -3.24 -10.39 -5.07
N SER A 359 -2.06 -10.19 -4.48
CA SER A 359 -1.76 -9.00 -3.65
C SER A 359 -0.46 -8.31 -4.04
N SER A 360 -0.32 -7.04 -3.67
CA SER A 360 0.88 -6.25 -3.92
C SER A 360 1.53 -5.82 -2.62
N LEU A 361 2.76 -6.27 -2.38
CA LEU A 361 3.58 -5.98 -1.21
C LEU A 361 4.78 -5.13 -1.62
N THR A 362 4.75 -3.85 -1.32
CA THR A 362 5.67 -2.88 -1.92
C THR A 362 6.31 -2.00 -0.86
N SER A 363 7.60 -1.72 -1.01
CA SER A 363 8.37 -0.87 -0.09
C SER A 363 9.32 0.02 -0.88
N SER A 364 9.51 1.25 -0.42
CA SER A 364 10.58 2.12 -0.93
C SER A 364 11.87 1.99 -0.09
N GLY A 365 12.01 0.92 0.67
CA GLY A 365 13.23 0.48 1.34
C GLY A 365 13.18 -1.03 1.57
N PRO A 366 13.88 -1.61 2.57
CA PRO A 366 13.84 -3.04 2.79
C PRO A 366 12.41 -3.59 2.96
N ALA A 367 12.22 -4.83 2.56
CA ALA A 367 11.00 -5.57 2.76
C ALA A 367 11.33 -6.94 3.38
N ASP A 368 10.93 -7.11 4.63
CA ASP A 368 11.11 -8.34 5.39
C ASP A 368 9.75 -9.03 5.53
N ILE A 369 9.62 -10.21 4.93
CA ILE A 369 8.40 -11.01 4.87
C ILE A 369 8.70 -12.36 5.54
N GLU A 370 8.12 -12.59 6.71
CA GLU A 370 8.53 -13.70 7.58
C GLU A 370 7.34 -14.51 8.11
N ALA A 371 7.37 -15.81 7.87
CA ALA A 371 6.66 -16.82 8.63
C ALA A 371 7.63 -17.45 9.66
N THR A 372 7.40 -17.20 10.93
CA THR A 372 8.37 -17.48 12.01
C THR A 372 8.44 -18.95 12.41
N SER A 373 7.36 -19.71 12.22
CA SER A 373 7.23 -21.10 12.68
C SER A 373 6.33 -21.96 11.78
N GLY A 374 6.11 -21.51 10.54
CA GLY A 374 5.22 -22.17 9.60
C GLY A 374 5.50 -21.76 8.16
N THR A 375 4.57 -22.06 7.26
CA THR A 375 4.73 -21.79 5.83
C THR A 375 4.53 -20.31 5.51
N LEU A 376 5.40 -19.81 4.62
CA LEU A 376 5.17 -18.60 3.84
C LEU A 376 4.58 -19.03 2.48
N ASP A 377 3.30 -18.74 2.23
CA ASP A 377 2.59 -19.08 1.00
C ASP A 377 2.23 -17.79 0.24
N LEU A 378 2.83 -17.57 -0.92
CA LEU A 378 2.63 -16.39 -1.78
C LEU A 378 2.15 -16.87 -3.17
N ARG A 379 0.99 -16.41 -3.65
CA ARG A 379 0.46 -16.84 -4.96
C ARG A 379 -0.04 -15.65 -5.76
N ASN A 380 0.49 -15.46 -6.97
CA ASN A 380 0.18 -14.29 -7.80
C ASN A 380 0.45 -12.97 -7.05
N VAL A 381 1.56 -12.93 -6.31
CA VAL A 381 1.92 -11.78 -5.49
C VAL A 381 3.04 -11.01 -6.16
N THR A 382 2.91 -9.68 -6.18
CA THR A 382 4.04 -8.80 -6.49
C THR A 382 4.74 -8.39 -5.20
N VAL A 383 6.03 -8.68 -5.07
CA VAL A 383 6.89 -8.18 -4.00
C VAL A 383 7.93 -7.24 -4.58
N HIS A 384 7.92 -5.97 -4.17
CA HIS A 384 8.77 -4.96 -4.78
C HIS A 384 9.43 -4.04 -3.75
N SER A 385 10.73 -3.76 -3.95
CA SER A 385 11.52 -2.89 -3.08
C SER A 385 12.34 -1.86 -3.87
N GLU A 386 12.12 -0.56 -3.62
CA GLU A 386 12.80 0.53 -4.31
C GLU A 386 13.40 1.60 -3.39
N LYS A 387 14.71 1.50 -3.08
CA LYS A 387 15.52 2.68 -2.69
C LYS A 387 16.95 2.66 -3.20
N SER A 388 17.49 3.88 -3.26
CA SER A 388 18.87 4.31 -3.57
C SER A 388 19.98 3.32 -3.17
N MET A 389 20.60 2.72 -4.20
CA MET A 389 21.93 2.11 -4.25
C MET A 389 22.35 1.25 -3.04
N ASN A 390 22.22 -0.07 -3.21
CA ASN A 390 22.92 -1.14 -2.48
C ASN A 390 22.36 -1.58 -1.11
N SER A 391 21.16 -1.18 -0.68
CA SER A 391 20.61 -1.59 0.64
C SER A 391 19.14 -2.02 0.64
N ALA A 392 18.51 -2.15 -0.53
CA ALA A 392 17.14 -2.65 -0.66
C ALA A 392 17.18 -4.19 -0.63
N THR A 393 16.89 -4.79 0.53
CA THR A 393 16.83 -6.25 0.67
C THR A 393 15.36 -6.68 0.69
N ILE A 394 15.05 -7.72 -0.08
CA ILE A 394 13.83 -8.50 0.09
C ILE A 394 14.24 -9.80 0.79
N THR A 395 13.71 -10.04 1.98
CA THR A 395 13.91 -11.30 2.70
C THR A 395 12.58 -12.02 2.84
N MET A 396 12.54 -13.27 2.38
CA MET A 396 11.39 -14.17 2.48
C MET A 396 11.80 -15.40 3.28
N THR A 397 11.25 -15.54 4.49
CA THR A 397 11.63 -16.64 5.41
C THR A 397 10.41 -17.43 5.87
N GLY A 398 10.54 -18.75 5.93
CA GLY A 398 9.53 -19.66 6.45
C GLY A 398 10.12 -20.98 6.96
N GLU A 399 9.31 -21.84 7.59
CA GLU A 399 9.64 -23.26 7.68
C GLU A 399 9.71 -23.86 6.28
N SER A 400 8.70 -23.60 5.46
CA SER A 400 8.69 -23.79 4.01
C SER A 400 8.34 -22.46 3.33
N VAL A 401 8.82 -22.25 2.11
CA VAL A 401 8.48 -21.10 1.28
C VAL A 401 7.82 -21.61 0.00
N VAL A 402 6.54 -21.35 -0.16
CA VAL A 402 5.74 -21.72 -1.34
C VAL A 402 5.35 -20.44 -2.04
N ALA A 403 6.08 -20.05 -3.08
CA ALA A 403 5.88 -18.81 -3.80
C ALA A 403 5.83 -19.02 -5.32
N PRO A 404 4.84 -19.79 -5.84
CA PRO A 404 4.66 -19.96 -7.28
C PRO A 404 4.05 -18.71 -7.93
N ALA A 405 4.45 -18.42 -9.17
CA ALA A 405 3.92 -17.31 -9.96
C ALA A 405 3.97 -15.97 -9.21
N VAL A 406 5.11 -15.68 -8.57
CA VAL A 406 5.34 -14.38 -7.91
C VAL A 406 6.27 -13.51 -8.73
N ASP A 407 6.02 -12.21 -8.69
CA ASP A 407 6.88 -11.20 -9.28
C ASP A 407 7.69 -10.53 -8.17
N VAL A 408 8.97 -10.86 -8.05
CA VAL A 408 9.86 -10.31 -7.02
C VAL A 408 10.87 -9.39 -7.66
N SER A 409 10.93 -8.13 -7.25
CA SER A 409 11.88 -7.17 -7.82
C SER A 409 12.49 -6.21 -6.81
N THR A 410 13.81 -6.02 -6.89
CA THR A 410 14.54 -5.07 -6.03
C THR A 410 15.73 -4.44 -6.74
N ARG A 411 16.27 -3.37 -6.15
CA ARG A 411 17.55 -2.76 -6.55
C ARG A 411 18.75 -3.23 -5.71
N GLY A 412 18.54 -4.11 -4.73
CA GLY A 412 19.61 -4.63 -3.86
C GLY A 412 19.73 -6.14 -3.92
N SER A 413 19.43 -6.83 -2.83
CA SER A 413 19.57 -8.28 -2.72
C SER A 413 18.24 -8.95 -2.43
N ILE A 414 18.10 -10.21 -2.83
CA ILE A 414 16.97 -11.05 -2.51
C ILE A 414 17.50 -12.26 -1.74
N GLU A 415 16.89 -12.55 -0.60
CA GLU A 415 17.14 -13.75 0.21
C GLU A 415 15.84 -14.51 0.39
N VAL A 416 15.83 -15.78 -0.03
CA VAL A 416 14.71 -16.71 0.15
C VAL A 416 15.20 -17.88 0.99
N LYS A 417 14.54 -18.14 2.11
CA LYS A 417 15.03 -19.11 3.08
C LYS A 417 13.91 -19.98 3.66
N ALA A 418 14.00 -21.29 3.43
CA ALA A 418 13.24 -22.29 4.16
C ALA A 418 14.10 -22.92 5.27
N THR A 419 13.62 -22.84 6.51
CA THR A 419 14.33 -23.34 7.69
C THR A 419 14.19 -24.83 7.92
N ALA A 420 13.13 -25.47 7.41
CA ALA A 420 12.85 -26.89 7.65
C ALA A 420 12.15 -27.63 6.48
N GLY A 421 11.81 -26.94 5.39
CA GLY A 421 11.09 -27.52 4.27
C GLY A 421 11.55 -26.97 2.92
N ASP A 422 10.63 -27.03 1.96
CA ASP A 422 10.93 -26.77 0.55
C ASP A 422 10.94 -25.26 0.26
N VAL A 423 11.66 -24.89 -0.81
CA VAL A 423 11.51 -23.59 -1.47
C VAL A 423 10.92 -23.85 -2.86
N ASN A 424 9.74 -23.30 -3.13
CA ASN A 424 9.12 -23.33 -4.45
C ASN A 424 8.99 -21.92 -5.00
N LEU A 425 9.68 -21.62 -6.11
CA LEU A 425 9.59 -20.39 -6.89
C LEU A 425 9.18 -20.67 -8.33
N SER A 426 8.42 -21.74 -8.57
CA SER A 426 8.03 -22.15 -9.91
C SER A 426 7.20 -21.08 -10.63
N ALA A 427 7.46 -20.86 -11.92
CA ALA A 427 6.79 -19.88 -12.77
C ALA A 427 6.90 -18.41 -12.28
N SER A 428 7.87 -18.12 -11.40
CA SER A 428 8.06 -16.79 -10.82
C SER A 428 9.05 -15.95 -11.63
N ASP A 429 8.80 -14.64 -11.72
CA ASP A 429 9.72 -13.67 -12.30
C ASP A 429 10.50 -12.97 -11.16
N VAL A 430 11.82 -13.15 -11.15
CA VAL A 430 12.71 -12.59 -10.12
C VAL A 430 13.72 -11.64 -10.75
N GLU A 431 13.62 -10.36 -10.43
CA GLU A 431 14.44 -9.28 -10.98
C GLU A 431 15.28 -8.55 -9.93
N ILE A 432 16.57 -8.38 -10.23
CA ILE A 432 17.46 -7.50 -9.48
C ILE A 432 18.06 -6.43 -10.42
N ASP A 433 17.60 -5.18 -10.28
CA ASP A 433 17.96 -4.06 -11.17
C ASP A 433 19.46 -3.74 -11.21
N LYS A 434 19.92 -3.21 -12.35
CA LYS A 434 21.27 -3.01 -12.93
C LYS A 434 22.30 -2.20 -12.12
N ARG A 435 22.15 -1.92 -10.82
CA ARG A 435 23.12 -1.10 -10.06
C ARG A 435 23.52 -1.66 -8.68
N GLY A 436 24.81 -2.00 -8.47
CA GLY A 436 25.36 -2.34 -7.14
C GLY A 436 25.95 -3.75 -6.98
N GLN A 437 26.43 -4.09 -5.76
CA GLN A 437 26.67 -5.49 -5.32
C GLN A 437 25.32 -6.15 -5.06
N ARG A 438 25.09 -7.32 -5.65
CA ARG A 438 23.78 -7.96 -5.74
C ARG A 438 23.92 -9.45 -5.54
N SER A 439 22.99 -10.02 -4.80
CA SER A 439 22.93 -11.45 -4.55
C SER A 439 21.48 -11.89 -4.56
N LEU A 440 21.22 -12.99 -5.25
CA LEU A 440 20.04 -13.81 -5.02
C LEU A 440 20.52 -15.05 -4.28
N SER A 441 20.08 -15.21 -3.03
CA SER A 441 20.35 -16.40 -2.23
C SER A 441 19.05 -17.16 -2.03
N ILE A 442 19.06 -18.45 -2.37
CA ILE A 442 17.94 -19.37 -2.17
C ILE A 442 18.46 -20.51 -1.31
N THR A 443 17.91 -20.67 -0.12
CA THR A 443 18.37 -21.68 0.85
C THR A 443 17.23 -22.56 1.29
N ALA A 444 17.38 -23.88 1.12
CA ALA A 444 16.51 -24.88 1.70
C ALA A 444 17.33 -25.78 2.63
N HIS A 445 17.09 -25.73 3.95
CA HIS A 445 17.93 -26.49 4.88
C HIS A 445 17.67 -28.01 4.82
N THR A 446 16.42 -28.42 4.65
CA THR A 446 16.05 -29.86 4.67
C THR A 446 15.14 -30.29 3.53
N GLY A 447 14.58 -29.35 2.76
CA GLY A 447 13.68 -29.61 1.63
C GLY A 447 14.33 -29.44 0.27
N ASP A 448 13.49 -29.63 -0.76
CA ASP A 448 13.85 -29.46 -2.17
C ASP A 448 13.70 -27.99 -2.60
N ILE A 449 14.38 -27.63 -3.70
CA ILE A 449 14.24 -26.33 -4.35
C ILE A 449 13.60 -26.56 -5.73
N ASP A 450 12.43 -25.97 -5.98
CA ASP A 450 11.76 -25.98 -7.28
C ASP A 450 11.77 -24.58 -7.90
N LEU A 451 12.48 -24.43 -9.02
CA LEU A 451 12.58 -23.21 -9.83
C LEU A 451 12.01 -23.44 -11.24
N SER A 452 11.15 -24.44 -11.42
CA SER A 452 10.61 -24.80 -12.74
C SER A 452 9.92 -23.61 -13.39
N ASP A 453 10.20 -23.35 -14.67
CA ASP A 453 9.65 -22.24 -15.45
C ASP A 453 9.88 -20.83 -14.87
N ALA A 454 10.77 -20.67 -13.88
CA ALA A 454 11.11 -19.38 -13.29
C ALA A 454 12.04 -18.57 -14.20
N ARG A 455 11.95 -17.24 -14.14
CA ARG A 455 12.86 -16.33 -14.85
C ARG A 455 13.66 -15.52 -13.86
N PHE A 456 14.98 -15.55 -14.01
CA PHE A 456 15.91 -14.78 -13.20
C PHE A 456 16.61 -13.74 -14.06
N MET A 457 16.46 -12.48 -13.67
CA MET A 457 17.10 -11.34 -14.32
C MET A 457 17.93 -10.60 -13.29
N THR A 458 19.25 -10.73 -13.34
CA THR A 458 20.11 -9.87 -12.51
C THR A 458 20.90 -8.95 -13.43
N GLY A 459 20.69 -7.64 -13.30
CA GLY A 459 21.17 -6.70 -14.30
C GLY A 459 22.70 -6.75 -14.50
N GLY A 460 23.17 -7.13 -15.70
CA GLY A 460 24.57 -7.38 -16.06
C GLY A 460 25.67 -6.66 -15.27
N GLY A 461 26.22 -7.36 -14.27
CA GLY A 461 27.39 -6.95 -13.50
C GLY A 461 28.28 -8.17 -13.19
N PRO A 462 29.60 -8.01 -13.05
CA PRO A 462 30.55 -9.13 -12.99
C PRO A 462 30.50 -10.02 -11.73
N ASN A 463 29.50 -9.83 -10.85
CA ASN A 463 29.38 -10.52 -9.56
C ASN A 463 27.94 -10.92 -9.21
N ASN A 464 27.07 -11.08 -10.21
CA ASN A 464 25.75 -11.63 -9.94
C ASN A 464 25.90 -13.13 -9.68
N VAL A 465 25.72 -13.53 -8.43
CA VAL A 465 25.73 -14.93 -8.04
C VAL A 465 24.31 -15.29 -7.59
N ILE A 466 23.71 -16.24 -8.30
CA ILE A 466 22.52 -16.92 -7.83
C ILE A 466 23.03 -18.16 -7.11
N VAL A 467 22.95 -18.14 -5.78
CA VAL A 467 23.38 -19.29 -4.96
C VAL A 467 22.14 -20.04 -4.52
N ALA A 468 22.05 -21.30 -4.89
CA ALA A 468 21.13 -22.25 -4.28
C ALA A 468 21.92 -23.12 -3.29
N THR A 469 21.60 -23.02 -2.01
CA THR A 469 22.23 -23.81 -0.95
C THR A 469 21.26 -24.83 -0.39
N VAL A 470 21.71 -26.09 -0.29
CA VAL A 470 20.93 -27.16 0.34
C VAL A 470 21.78 -27.89 1.39
N ASP A 471 21.27 -27.93 2.62
CA ASP A 471 21.99 -28.48 3.79
C ASP A 471 21.62 -29.96 4.07
N ASN A 472 20.98 -30.64 3.11
CA ASN A 472 20.55 -32.03 3.25
C ASN A 472 21.40 -32.99 2.40
N THR A 473 21.56 -34.21 2.89
CA THR A 473 22.23 -35.32 2.17
C THR A 473 21.41 -35.89 1.00
N THR A 474 20.11 -35.62 0.97
CA THR A 474 19.20 -35.96 -0.13
C THR A 474 18.37 -34.73 -0.46
N TYR A 475 18.59 -34.18 -1.66
CA TYR A 475 17.89 -33.01 -2.15
C TYR A 475 17.70 -33.07 -3.65
N THR A 476 16.70 -32.35 -4.13
CA THR A 476 16.44 -32.09 -5.55
C THR A 476 16.43 -30.58 -5.77
N VAL A 477 17.19 -30.12 -6.76
CA VAL A 477 17.03 -28.78 -7.32
C VAL A 477 16.44 -28.95 -8.72
N VAL A 478 15.20 -28.53 -8.91
CA VAL A 478 14.50 -28.59 -10.19
C VAL A 478 14.59 -27.23 -10.88
N VAL A 479 15.10 -27.20 -12.11
CA VAL A 479 15.31 -25.96 -12.91
C VAL A 479 14.72 -26.07 -14.32
N THR A 480 13.82 -27.03 -14.53
CA THR A 480 13.28 -27.32 -15.84
C THR A 480 12.50 -26.11 -16.37
N GLY A 481 12.83 -25.63 -17.58
CA GLY A 481 12.19 -24.46 -18.18
C GLY A 481 12.63 -23.11 -17.63
N ALA A 482 13.50 -23.08 -16.60
CA ALA A 482 14.00 -21.84 -16.04
C ALA A 482 14.86 -21.06 -17.04
N THR A 483 14.75 -19.73 -17.04
CA THR A 483 15.54 -18.83 -17.88
C THR A 483 16.39 -17.90 -17.04
N PHE A 484 17.64 -17.73 -17.44
CA PHE A 484 18.62 -16.84 -16.80
C PHE A 484 19.10 -15.85 -17.87
N GLU A 485 19.00 -14.55 -17.60
CA GLU A 485 19.50 -13.52 -18.51
C GLU A 485 20.98 -13.18 -18.26
N ASP A 486 21.65 -12.59 -19.27
CA ASP A 486 23.07 -12.20 -19.22
C ASP A 486 24.06 -13.37 -18.91
N ASP A 487 25.18 -13.09 -18.25
CA ASP A 487 26.20 -14.07 -17.83
C ASP A 487 25.84 -14.76 -16.50
N ASP A 488 24.57 -14.70 -16.09
CA ASP A 488 24.10 -15.22 -14.81
C ASP A 488 24.28 -16.74 -14.75
N LYS A 489 24.78 -17.23 -13.62
CA LYS A 489 24.99 -18.65 -13.36
C LYS A 489 24.30 -19.02 -12.07
N LEU A 490 23.56 -20.14 -12.12
CA LEU A 490 23.14 -20.84 -10.93
C LEU A 490 24.33 -21.63 -10.39
N ASP A 491 24.82 -21.24 -9.21
CA ASP A 491 25.74 -22.05 -8.43
C ASP A 491 24.95 -22.85 -7.40
N VAL A 492 25.15 -24.16 -7.39
CA VAL A 492 24.48 -25.07 -6.45
C VAL A 492 25.55 -25.58 -5.50
N GLU A 493 25.60 -25.00 -4.31
CA GLU A 493 26.58 -25.37 -3.28
C GLU A 493 25.94 -26.36 -2.31
N PRO A 494 26.44 -27.62 -2.21
CA PRO A 494 26.21 -28.43 -1.03
C PRO A 494 26.95 -27.78 0.15
N ASP A 495 26.41 -27.83 1.37
CA ASP A 495 26.96 -27.23 2.59
C ASP A 495 28.30 -27.84 3.09
N GLY A 496 29.17 -28.31 2.20
CA GLY A 496 30.45 -28.90 2.56
C GLY A 496 30.38 -30.28 3.23
N ALA A 497 29.19 -30.82 3.52
CA ALA A 497 29.02 -32.17 4.05
C ALA A 497 28.57 -33.22 3.00
N SER A 498 28.12 -32.79 1.82
CA SER A 498 27.53 -33.65 0.80
C SER A 498 28.51 -33.96 -0.35
N THR A 499 28.61 -35.25 -0.71
CA THR A 499 29.29 -35.74 -1.90
C THR A 499 28.24 -36.31 -2.86
N ASP A 500 27.46 -35.50 -3.57
CA ASP A 500 26.76 -36.03 -4.73
C ASP A 500 26.36 -35.03 -5.82
N THR A 501 26.03 -35.63 -6.95
CA THR A 501 25.94 -35.09 -8.31
C THR A 501 24.65 -34.29 -8.49
N ALA A 502 24.75 -32.96 -8.71
CA ALA A 502 23.62 -32.16 -9.17
C ALA A 502 23.04 -32.76 -10.47
N LYS A 503 21.83 -33.33 -10.41
CA LYS A 503 21.08 -33.66 -11.61
C LYS A 503 20.35 -32.40 -12.07
N THR A 504 21.04 -31.60 -12.88
CA THR A 504 20.37 -30.71 -13.83
C THR A 504 19.69 -31.59 -14.88
N THR A 505 18.36 -31.70 -14.85
CA THR A 505 17.56 -32.32 -15.92
C THR A 505 16.80 -31.29 -16.72
#